data_AF-A0A556N7R2-F1
#
_entry.id   AF-A0A556N7R2-F1
#
_cell.length_a   1.000
_cell.length_b   1.000
_cell.length_c   1.000
_cell.angle_alpha   90.00
_cell.angle_beta   90.00
_cell.angle_gamma   90.00
#
_symmetry.space_group_name_H-M   'P 1'
#
loop_
_entity.id
_entity.type
_entity.pdbx_description
1 polymer ?
#
loop_
_entity_poly.entity_id
_entity_poly.type
_entity_poly.pdbx_seq_one_letter_code
_entity_poly.pdbx_strand_id
1 'polypeptide(L)'
;MKQLVFCFSICLLTTACSEGSKKEASDKSKPANEVAAVQTEEQPADTVPQRNPVVRKLTPDQIGKLNKLLPKKTVESMISYLDSLSFVHTDKDFARVYHNGKKIFADIEKAVSTKFPDGYSGMEALSFINKSFALRSSCEAECTEFVLDYNFLDLQKLAQYTKGEADDDFMALKILAEGEQGRHEPGWLNFFERTWDYGGGSLLGDSNNYKFLSGSFLVIQKSDLFKKDLLTLRGRVIRDMEHPIYMFPKSVVLAEINRILKTKIVSYPEAHRILLLKQSIERDQEEPALQFNCSDPESNCNWGG
;
A
#
# COMPACT_ATOMS: atom_id res chain seq x y z
N MET A 1 -36.71 27.99 -13.68
CA MET A 1 -36.74 28.64 -15.01
C MET A 1 -35.35 29.22 -15.28
N LYS A 2 -34.91 29.29 -16.55
CA LYS A 2 -33.54 29.61 -17.03
C LYS A 2 -32.50 28.48 -16.88
N GLN A 3 -32.36 27.72 -17.97
CA GLN A 3 -31.17 26.94 -18.30
C GLN A 3 -30.04 27.89 -18.73
N LEU A 4 -28.78 27.48 -18.56
CA LEU A 4 -27.63 28.13 -19.18
C LEU A 4 -26.96 27.15 -20.15
N VAL A 5 -27.09 27.44 -21.44
CA VAL A 5 -26.43 26.71 -22.54
C VAL A 5 -25.03 27.29 -22.70
N PHE A 6 -24.00 26.44 -22.75
CA PHE A 6 -22.66 26.84 -23.18
C PHE A 6 -22.35 26.22 -24.53
N CYS A 7 -22.09 27.06 -25.53
CA CYS A 7 -21.78 26.64 -26.89
C CYS A 7 -20.28 26.30 -27.07
N PHE A 8 -20.03 25.39 -28.00
CA PHE A 8 -18.70 25.11 -28.54
C PHE A 8 -18.09 26.31 -29.27
N SER A 9 -16.76 26.39 -29.27
CA SER A 9 -15.98 27.03 -30.34
C SER A 9 -14.72 26.22 -30.61
N ILE A 10 -14.68 25.55 -31.76
CA ILE A 10 -13.49 24.87 -32.30
C ILE A 10 -12.80 25.84 -33.24
N CYS A 11 -11.49 26.07 -33.06
CA CYS A 11 -10.67 26.75 -34.06
C CYS A 11 -9.65 25.77 -34.63
N LEU A 12 -9.92 25.31 -35.86
CA LEU A 12 -8.90 24.73 -36.74
C LEU A 12 -8.06 25.87 -37.32
N LEU A 13 -6.73 25.71 -37.31
CA LEU A 13 -5.82 26.51 -38.11
C LEU A 13 -4.99 25.57 -38.99
N THR A 14 -5.33 25.55 -40.27
CA THR A 14 -4.54 24.95 -41.33
C THR A 14 -3.81 26.03 -42.12
N THR A 15 -2.50 25.90 -42.30
CA THR A 15 -1.76 26.55 -43.38
C THR A 15 -0.79 25.53 -43.99
N ALA A 16 -0.58 25.62 -45.29
CA ALA A 16 0.16 24.66 -46.12
C ALA A 16 1.06 25.38 -47.14
N CYS A 17 1.92 24.63 -47.85
CA CYS A 17 2.80 25.06 -48.97
C CYS A 17 3.95 26.01 -48.55
N SER A 18 5.08 26.22 -49.25
CA SER A 18 5.96 25.47 -50.21
C SER A 18 7.22 26.36 -50.41
N GLU A 19 8.39 26.01 -50.98
CA GLU A 19 9.04 24.81 -51.59
C GLU A 19 10.58 25.07 -51.46
N GLY A 20 11.58 24.21 -51.72
CA GLY A 20 11.66 22.85 -52.27
C GLY A 20 12.68 22.78 -53.43
N SER A 21 13.83 22.09 -53.28
CA SER A 21 14.80 21.92 -54.39
C SER A 21 15.56 20.58 -54.38
N LYS A 22 15.84 20.07 -55.59
CA LYS A 22 16.43 18.75 -55.86
C LYS A 22 17.97 18.79 -55.86
N LYS A 23 18.59 17.63 -55.62
CA LYS A 23 19.73 17.17 -56.44
C LYS A 23 19.78 15.64 -56.51
N GLU A 24 19.78 15.12 -57.73
CA GLU A 24 20.02 13.70 -58.02
C GLU A 24 21.53 13.41 -58.09
N ALA A 25 21.91 12.20 -57.72
CA ALA A 25 23.06 11.50 -58.28
C ALA A 25 22.81 9.99 -58.15
N SER A 26 22.91 9.26 -59.26
CA SER A 26 22.75 7.80 -59.31
C SER A 26 24.11 7.11 -59.31
N ASP A 27 24.19 5.89 -58.76
CA ASP A 27 24.89 4.80 -59.46
C ASP A 27 24.38 3.40 -59.04
N LYS A 28 24.88 2.37 -59.73
CA LYS A 28 24.22 1.09 -60.01
C LYS A 28 24.52 -0.07 -59.05
N SER A 29 23.65 -1.09 -59.16
CA SER A 29 23.88 -2.53 -58.86
C SER A 29 23.95 -2.88 -57.36
N LYS A 30 23.56 -4.07 -56.89
CA LYS A 30 23.27 -5.39 -57.54
C LYS A 30 22.28 -6.15 -56.60
N PRO A 31 21.40 -7.06 -57.05
CA PRO A 31 20.55 -7.83 -56.14
C PRO A 31 21.34 -8.99 -55.52
N ALA A 32 21.46 -9.01 -54.19
CA ALA A 32 21.91 -10.18 -53.44
C ALA A 32 20.68 -10.78 -52.72
N ASN A 33 20.27 -11.97 -53.15
CA ASN A 33 19.35 -12.80 -52.37
C ASN A 33 20.13 -13.37 -51.19
N GLU A 34 19.88 -12.84 -49.99
CA GLU A 34 20.32 -13.46 -48.76
C GLU A 34 19.08 -13.82 -47.95
N VAL A 35 18.69 -15.09 -48.04
CA VAL A 35 17.62 -15.66 -47.21
C VAL A 35 18.18 -15.76 -45.80
N ALA A 36 17.95 -14.73 -44.99
CA ALA A 36 18.27 -14.75 -43.58
C ALA A 36 17.51 -15.92 -42.92
N ALA A 37 18.24 -16.99 -42.60
CA ALA A 37 17.69 -18.07 -41.82
C ALA A 37 17.28 -17.51 -40.46
N VAL A 38 15.96 -17.51 -40.20
CA VAL A 38 15.44 -17.22 -38.87
C VAL A 38 15.98 -18.30 -37.95
N GLN A 39 17.03 -17.96 -37.20
CA GLN A 39 17.46 -18.75 -36.06
C GLN A 39 16.35 -18.64 -35.02
N THR A 40 15.48 -19.64 -35.01
CA THR A 40 14.59 -19.89 -33.87
C THR A 40 15.49 -20.15 -32.67
N GLU A 41 15.68 -19.15 -31.82
CA GLU A 41 16.27 -19.37 -30.50
C GLU A 41 15.38 -20.40 -29.78
N GLU A 42 15.91 -21.60 -29.58
CA GLU A 42 15.27 -22.58 -28.72
C GLU A 42 15.20 -21.98 -27.31
N GLN A 43 13.99 -21.59 -26.88
CA GLN A 43 13.78 -21.21 -25.49
C GLN A 43 14.24 -22.37 -24.61
N PRO A 44 15.18 -22.17 -23.69
CA PRO A 44 15.68 -23.25 -22.85
C PRO A 44 14.52 -23.83 -22.04
N ALA A 45 14.42 -25.16 -22.04
CA ALA A 45 13.31 -25.93 -21.47
C ALA A 45 12.99 -25.53 -20.03
N ASP A 46 11.71 -25.62 -19.67
CA ASP A 46 11.13 -25.30 -18.35
C ASP A 46 12.00 -25.75 -17.17
N THR A 47 12.90 -24.87 -16.72
CA THR A 47 13.59 -25.04 -15.44
C THR A 47 12.55 -24.83 -14.34
N VAL A 48 12.23 -25.89 -13.61
CA VAL A 48 11.30 -25.87 -12.47
C VAL A 48 11.63 -24.66 -11.58
N PRO A 49 10.69 -23.73 -11.33
CA PRO A 49 10.98 -22.49 -10.62
C PRO A 49 11.64 -22.77 -9.26
N GLN A 50 12.85 -22.25 -9.07
CA GLN A 50 13.62 -22.53 -7.86
C GLN A 50 12.98 -21.85 -6.66
N ARG A 51 12.52 -22.67 -5.71
CA ARG A 51 11.87 -22.20 -4.48
C ARG A 51 12.68 -21.12 -3.77
N ASN A 52 12.04 -19.99 -3.48
CA ASN A 52 12.63 -18.86 -2.79
C ASN A 52 13.14 -19.26 -1.38
N PRO A 53 14.40 -18.91 -1.01
CA PRO A 53 15.02 -19.34 0.23
C PRO A 53 14.52 -18.61 1.49
N VAL A 54 13.97 -17.39 1.40
CA VAL A 54 13.52 -16.65 2.59
C VAL A 54 12.23 -17.24 3.18
N VAL A 55 11.37 -17.82 2.34
CA VAL A 55 10.12 -18.44 2.75
C VAL A 55 10.39 -19.81 3.36
N ARG A 56 10.10 -20.03 4.64
CA ARG A 56 10.29 -21.35 5.30
C ARG A 56 9.03 -22.22 5.20
N LYS A 57 9.21 -23.53 5.00
CA LYS A 57 8.12 -24.51 5.10
C LYS A 57 7.75 -24.73 6.57
N LEU A 58 6.47 -25.01 6.83
CA LEU A 58 6.02 -25.49 8.12
C LEU A 58 6.59 -26.89 8.38
N THR A 59 7.04 -27.17 9.60
CA THR A 59 7.48 -28.51 9.99
C THR A 59 6.29 -29.45 10.21
N PRO A 60 6.48 -30.79 10.16
CA PRO A 60 5.43 -31.75 10.48
C PRO A 60 4.81 -31.54 11.88
N ASP A 61 5.60 -31.10 12.87
CA ASP A 61 5.10 -30.72 14.20
C ASP A 61 4.21 -29.48 14.17
N GLN A 62 4.60 -28.42 13.45
CA GLN A 62 3.76 -27.23 13.27
C GLN A 62 2.44 -27.58 12.54
N ILE A 63 2.49 -28.42 11.51
CA ILE A 63 1.29 -28.91 10.80
C ILE A 63 0.42 -29.77 11.73
N GLY A 64 1.03 -30.62 12.57
CA GLY A 64 0.33 -31.41 13.57
C GLY A 64 -0.36 -30.56 14.64
N LYS A 65 0.28 -29.47 15.08
CA LYS A 65 -0.32 -28.46 15.98
C LYS A 65 -1.46 -27.71 15.29
N LEU A 66 -1.25 -27.22 14.06
CA LEU A 66 -2.29 -26.53 13.29
C LEU A 66 -3.54 -27.39 13.10
N ASN A 67 -3.42 -28.68 12.76
CA ASN A 67 -4.58 -29.58 12.61
C ASN A 67 -5.33 -29.88 13.92
N LYS A 68 -4.71 -29.66 15.10
CA LYS A 68 -5.40 -29.71 16.40
C LYS A 68 -6.17 -28.42 16.70
N LEU A 69 -5.73 -27.29 16.13
CA LEU A 69 -6.30 -25.97 16.38
C LEU A 69 -7.36 -25.59 15.34
N LEU A 70 -7.08 -25.73 14.06
CA LEU A 70 -7.88 -25.23 12.94
C LEU A 70 -8.53 -26.37 12.13
N PRO A 71 -9.62 -26.10 11.39
CA PRO A 71 -10.18 -27.04 10.42
C PRO A 71 -9.13 -27.44 9.36
N LYS A 72 -9.08 -28.72 8.99
CA LYS A 72 -8.11 -29.27 8.03
C LYS A 72 -8.00 -28.44 6.74
N LYS A 73 -9.13 -28.01 6.16
CA LYS A 73 -9.19 -27.16 4.96
C LYS A 73 -8.49 -25.80 5.14
N THR A 74 -8.57 -25.20 6.33
CA THR A 74 -7.88 -23.96 6.67
C THR A 74 -6.37 -24.18 6.75
N VAL A 75 -5.93 -25.30 7.35
CA VAL A 75 -4.50 -25.69 7.39
C VAL A 75 -3.95 -25.97 5.98
N GLU A 76 -4.68 -26.68 5.14
CA GLU A 76 -4.32 -26.94 3.74
C GLU A 76 -4.19 -25.62 2.94
N SER A 77 -5.08 -24.67 3.19
CA SER A 77 -5.07 -23.34 2.56
C SER A 77 -3.86 -22.51 3.02
N MET A 78 -3.51 -22.56 4.30
CA MET A 78 -2.30 -21.92 4.86
C MET A 78 -1.00 -22.52 4.30
N ILE A 79 -0.93 -23.85 4.15
CA ILE A 79 0.21 -24.54 3.52
C ILE A 79 0.33 -24.11 2.05
N SER A 80 -0.76 -24.17 1.29
CA SER A 80 -0.80 -23.76 -0.12
C SER A 80 -0.39 -22.29 -0.32
N TYR A 81 -0.75 -21.41 0.61
CA TYR A 81 -0.32 -20.01 0.63
C TYR A 81 1.19 -19.84 0.86
N LEU A 82 1.75 -20.52 1.86
CA LEU A 82 3.19 -20.48 2.14
C LEU A 82 4.03 -21.12 1.03
N ASP A 83 3.54 -22.19 0.39
CA ASP A 83 4.17 -22.74 -0.80
C ASP A 83 4.05 -21.75 -1.98
N SER A 84 2.90 -21.10 -2.18
CA SER A 84 2.71 -20.06 -3.23
C SER A 84 3.66 -18.87 -3.06
N LEU A 85 3.82 -18.35 -1.84
CA LEU A 85 4.82 -17.32 -1.51
C LEU A 85 6.24 -17.77 -1.89
N SER A 86 6.53 -19.07 -1.73
CA SER A 86 7.86 -19.61 -2.04
C SER A 86 8.16 -19.82 -3.53
N PHE A 87 7.18 -19.58 -4.41
CA PHE A 87 7.35 -19.57 -5.88
C PHE A 87 7.03 -18.20 -6.49
N VAL A 88 7.12 -17.13 -5.70
CA VAL A 88 7.03 -15.75 -6.20
C VAL A 88 8.35 -15.37 -6.87
N HIS A 89 8.28 -15.03 -8.16
CA HIS A 89 9.44 -14.66 -9.01
C HIS A 89 9.26 -13.36 -9.79
N THR A 90 8.07 -12.76 -9.75
CA THR A 90 7.74 -11.48 -10.38
C THR A 90 6.89 -10.64 -9.44
N ASP A 91 6.91 -9.32 -9.60
CA ASP A 91 6.03 -8.39 -8.89
C ASP A 91 4.53 -8.75 -9.08
N LYS A 92 4.17 -9.29 -10.24
CA LYS A 92 2.85 -9.81 -10.56
C LYS A 92 2.50 -11.09 -9.80
N ASP A 93 3.44 -12.01 -9.63
CA ASP A 93 3.25 -13.19 -8.77
C ASP A 93 3.11 -12.76 -7.30
N PHE A 94 3.92 -11.79 -6.86
CA PHE A 94 3.83 -11.22 -5.52
C PHE A 94 2.44 -10.62 -5.29
N ALA A 95 1.98 -9.74 -6.18
CA ALA A 95 0.68 -9.09 -6.08
C ALA A 95 -0.46 -10.11 -5.96
N ARG A 96 -0.49 -11.11 -6.85
CA ARG A 96 -1.46 -12.21 -6.81
C ARG A 96 -1.46 -12.94 -5.46
N VAL A 97 -0.28 -13.29 -4.95
CA VAL A 97 -0.17 -14.04 -3.69
C VAL A 97 -0.55 -13.16 -2.50
N TYR A 98 -0.06 -11.93 -2.41
CA TYR A 98 -0.44 -10.94 -1.39
C TYR A 98 -1.96 -10.71 -1.33
N HIS A 99 -2.62 -10.54 -2.47
CA HIS A 99 -4.08 -10.39 -2.51
C HIS A 99 -4.84 -11.65 -2.07
N ASN A 100 -4.35 -12.84 -2.41
CA ASN A 100 -4.92 -14.11 -1.96
C ASN A 100 -4.83 -14.30 -0.44
N GLY A 101 -3.77 -13.76 0.20
CA GLY A 101 -3.55 -13.87 1.64
C GLY A 101 -4.71 -13.32 2.48
N LYS A 102 -5.34 -12.21 2.06
CA LYS A 102 -6.41 -11.55 2.82
C LYS A 102 -7.56 -12.50 3.20
N LYS A 103 -8.00 -13.33 2.24
CA LYS A 103 -9.08 -14.31 2.47
C LYS A 103 -8.65 -15.40 3.44
N ILE A 104 -7.41 -15.88 3.31
CA ILE A 104 -6.87 -16.96 4.15
C ILE A 104 -6.71 -16.47 5.59
N PHE A 105 -6.37 -15.19 5.79
CA PHE A 105 -6.29 -14.59 7.10
C PHE A 105 -7.67 -14.54 7.75
N ALA A 106 -8.68 -14.01 7.06
CA ALA A 106 -10.06 -14.00 7.54
C ALA A 106 -10.62 -15.42 7.84
N ASP A 107 -10.29 -16.42 7.00
CA ASP A 107 -10.69 -17.82 7.22
C ASP A 107 -10.00 -18.44 8.46
N ILE A 108 -8.77 -18.03 8.80
CA ILE A 108 -8.07 -18.43 10.04
C ILE A 108 -8.62 -17.65 11.25
N GLU A 109 -8.73 -16.32 11.15
CA GLU A 109 -9.26 -15.44 12.21
C GLU A 109 -10.63 -15.94 12.70
N LYS A 110 -11.53 -16.25 11.77
CA LYS A 110 -12.83 -16.86 12.06
C LYS A 110 -12.74 -18.25 12.68
N ALA A 111 -11.81 -19.10 12.23
CA ALA A 111 -11.64 -20.43 12.80
C ALA A 111 -11.12 -20.37 14.26
N VAL A 112 -10.29 -19.36 14.57
CA VAL A 112 -9.75 -19.13 15.93
C VAL A 112 -10.83 -18.56 16.86
N SER A 113 -11.55 -17.52 16.44
CA SER A 113 -12.59 -16.89 17.27
C SER A 113 -13.76 -17.81 17.61
N THR A 114 -14.02 -18.85 16.82
CA THR A 114 -15.02 -19.89 17.17
C THR A 114 -14.54 -20.92 18.21
N LYS A 115 -13.25 -20.90 18.60
CA LYS A 115 -12.61 -21.94 19.40
C LYS A 115 -12.01 -21.45 20.71
N PHE A 116 -11.49 -20.23 20.72
CA PHE A 116 -10.87 -19.60 21.89
C PHE A 116 -11.83 -18.59 22.52
N PRO A 117 -11.78 -18.39 23.85
CA PRO A 117 -12.68 -17.47 24.55
C PRO A 117 -12.39 -15.99 24.24
N ASP A 118 -11.15 -15.69 23.86
CA ASP A 118 -10.64 -14.35 23.60
C ASP A 118 -9.50 -14.40 22.56
N GLY A 119 -9.12 -13.22 22.08
CA GLY A 119 -8.05 -13.03 21.10
C GLY A 119 -6.66 -13.41 21.62
N TYR A 120 -6.38 -13.11 22.90
CA TYR A 120 -5.12 -13.42 23.55
C TYR A 120 -4.83 -14.94 23.55
N SER A 121 -5.82 -15.76 23.93
CA SER A 121 -5.73 -17.21 23.95
C SER A 121 -5.51 -17.79 22.55
N GLY A 122 -6.14 -17.21 21.54
CA GLY A 122 -5.91 -17.54 20.14
C GLY A 122 -4.50 -17.19 19.66
N MET A 123 -4.00 -16.00 20.06
CA MET A 123 -2.66 -15.50 19.73
C MET A 123 -1.59 -16.41 20.33
N GLU A 124 -1.66 -16.68 21.64
CA GLU A 124 -0.69 -17.54 22.33
C GLU A 124 -0.67 -18.96 21.74
N ALA A 125 -1.85 -19.53 21.48
CA ALA A 125 -1.96 -20.85 20.89
C ALA A 125 -1.38 -20.95 19.47
N LEU A 126 -1.36 -19.85 18.69
CA LEU A 126 -0.81 -19.80 17.34
C LEU A 126 0.58 -19.18 17.23
N SER A 127 1.12 -18.58 18.29
CA SER A 127 2.44 -17.93 18.35
C SER A 127 3.60 -18.73 17.72
N PHE A 128 3.52 -20.06 17.72
CA PHE A 128 4.48 -20.95 17.05
C PHE A 128 4.56 -20.76 15.52
N ILE A 129 3.55 -20.13 14.89
CA ILE A 129 3.56 -19.76 13.48
C ILE A 129 4.27 -18.43 13.21
N ASN A 130 4.63 -17.64 14.22
CA ASN A 130 5.31 -16.34 14.03
C ASN A 130 6.74 -16.50 13.51
N LYS A 131 7.27 -17.74 13.53
CA LYS A 131 8.53 -18.14 12.89
C LYS A 131 8.34 -18.62 11.44
N SER A 132 7.08 -18.69 10.98
CA SER A 132 6.73 -18.85 9.56
C SER A 132 6.90 -17.51 8.86
N PHE A 133 7.20 -17.57 7.57
CA PHE A 133 7.48 -16.38 6.78
C PHE A 133 6.24 -15.48 6.65
N ALA A 134 6.42 -14.18 6.83
CA ALA A 134 5.42 -13.12 6.60
C ALA A 134 4.11 -13.17 7.44
N LEU A 135 3.91 -14.15 8.32
CA LEU A 135 2.70 -14.28 9.14
C LEU A 135 2.97 -14.03 10.62
N ARG A 136 2.11 -13.26 11.30
CA ARG A 136 2.17 -13.01 12.74
C ARG A 136 0.78 -13.13 13.36
N SER A 137 0.66 -13.94 14.41
CA SER A 137 -0.50 -13.94 15.31
C SER A 137 -0.42 -12.76 16.25
N SER A 138 -1.52 -12.02 16.35
CA SER A 138 -1.66 -10.85 17.22
C SER A 138 -3.08 -10.79 17.81
N CYS A 139 -3.36 -9.80 18.63
CA CYS A 139 -4.71 -9.53 19.13
C CYS A 139 -4.99 -8.03 19.23
N GLU A 140 -6.24 -7.65 18.95
CA GLU A 140 -6.73 -6.27 18.91
C GLU A 140 -7.90 -6.07 19.90
N ALA A 141 -8.31 -4.81 20.11
CA ALA A 141 -9.41 -4.40 20.99
C ALA A 141 -9.30 -5.03 22.40
N GLU A 142 -8.28 -4.61 23.17
CA GLU A 142 -7.97 -5.17 24.50
C GLU A 142 -7.74 -6.71 24.46
N CYS A 143 -7.31 -7.21 23.30
CA CYS A 143 -7.15 -8.62 22.97
C CYS A 143 -8.43 -9.47 23.08
N THR A 144 -9.60 -8.84 22.92
CA THR A 144 -10.87 -9.55 22.70
C THR A 144 -10.92 -10.20 21.31
N GLU A 145 -10.27 -9.61 20.30
CA GLU A 145 -10.21 -10.14 18.94
C GLU A 145 -8.84 -10.73 18.61
N PHE A 146 -8.81 -11.93 18.03
CA PHE A 146 -7.60 -12.51 17.43
C PHE A 146 -7.46 -12.00 15.99
N VAL A 147 -6.23 -11.62 15.60
CA VAL A 147 -5.94 -11.15 14.24
C VAL A 147 -4.69 -11.81 13.66
N LEU A 148 -4.61 -11.86 12.33
CA LEU A 148 -3.38 -12.19 11.60
C LEU A 148 -2.83 -10.97 10.87
N ASP A 149 -1.61 -10.61 11.26
CA ASP A 149 -0.84 -9.55 10.64
C ASP A 149 0.12 -10.11 9.59
N TYR A 150 0.32 -9.32 8.54
CA TYR A 150 1.49 -9.44 7.70
C TYR A 150 2.71 -8.91 8.46
N ASN A 151 3.85 -9.59 8.33
CA ASN A 151 5.13 -8.96 8.61
C ASN A 151 5.66 -8.33 7.31
N PHE A 152 5.58 -7.00 7.21
CA PHE A 152 5.97 -6.27 6.00
C PHE A 152 7.48 -6.29 5.77
N LEU A 153 8.31 -6.42 6.81
CA LEU A 153 9.76 -6.61 6.63
C LEU A 153 10.10 -7.95 5.97
N ASP A 154 9.41 -9.03 6.32
CA ASP A 154 9.57 -10.31 5.62
C ASP A 154 9.07 -10.21 4.18
N LEU A 155 7.90 -9.60 3.95
CA LEU A 155 7.39 -9.37 2.59
C LEU A 155 8.32 -8.48 1.74
N GLN A 156 8.92 -7.43 2.31
CA GLN A 156 9.92 -6.62 1.62
C GLN A 156 11.17 -7.44 1.26
N LYS A 157 11.62 -8.35 2.14
CA LYS A 157 12.69 -9.29 1.80
C LYS A 157 12.30 -10.29 0.71
N LEU A 158 11.01 -10.57 0.49
CA LEU A 158 10.55 -11.39 -0.65
C LEU A 158 10.56 -10.58 -1.96
N ALA A 159 10.11 -9.32 -1.91
CA ALA A 159 10.09 -8.42 -3.08
C ALA A 159 11.47 -8.33 -3.76
N GLN A 160 12.53 -8.20 -2.96
CA GLN A 160 13.93 -8.17 -3.40
C GLN A 160 14.43 -9.40 -4.20
N TYR A 161 13.65 -10.49 -4.27
CA TYR A 161 13.95 -11.68 -5.09
C TYR A 161 13.07 -11.79 -6.35
N THR A 162 12.16 -10.83 -6.58
CA THR A 162 11.29 -10.84 -7.75
C THR A 162 11.91 -10.08 -8.91
N LYS A 163 11.35 -10.28 -10.11
CA LYS A 163 11.58 -9.41 -11.27
C LYS A 163 10.48 -8.36 -11.30
N GLY A 164 10.87 -7.10 -11.15
CA GLY A 164 10.00 -5.95 -11.04
C GLY A 164 10.57 -4.96 -10.01
N GLU A 165 9.81 -3.90 -9.75
CA GLU A 165 10.04 -2.99 -8.60
C GLU A 165 8.71 -2.64 -7.89
N ALA A 166 7.56 -3.08 -8.43
CA ALA A 166 6.25 -2.58 -7.99
C ALA A 166 5.87 -3.12 -6.59
N ASP A 167 6.36 -4.29 -6.22
CA ASP A 167 6.24 -4.89 -4.89
C ASP A 167 7.22 -4.29 -3.87
N ASP A 168 8.46 -3.95 -4.25
CA ASP A 168 9.37 -3.18 -3.40
C ASP A 168 8.82 -1.79 -3.07
N ASP A 169 8.41 -1.03 -4.11
CA ASP A 169 7.78 0.28 -3.99
C ASP A 169 6.50 0.22 -3.12
N PHE A 170 5.69 -0.82 -3.29
CA PHE A 170 4.47 -1.03 -2.51
C PHE A 170 4.77 -1.40 -1.06
N MET A 171 5.73 -2.29 -0.80
CA MET A 171 6.13 -2.66 0.56
C MET A 171 6.73 -1.49 1.33
N ALA A 172 7.56 -0.65 0.68
CA ALA A 172 8.07 0.57 1.30
C ALA A 172 6.95 1.53 1.72
N LEU A 173 5.91 1.69 0.88
CA LEU A 173 4.74 2.50 1.19
C LEU A 173 3.84 1.89 2.28
N LYS A 174 3.67 0.57 2.30
CA LYS A 174 2.99 -0.15 3.39
C LYS A 174 3.72 0.05 4.73
N ILE A 175 5.04 -0.06 4.75
CA ILE A 175 5.85 0.12 5.96
C ILE A 175 5.77 1.57 6.47
N LEU A 176 5.82 2.56 5.56
CA LEU A 176 5.64 3.96 5.93
C LEU A 176 4.25 4.23 6.57
N ALA A 177 3.20 3.58 6.05
CA ALA A 177 1.83 3.83 6.48
C ALA A 177 1.37 3.01 7.69
N GLU A 178 1.87 1.79 7.89
CA GLU A 178 1.35 0.82 8.85
C GLU A 178 2.43 0.27 9.80
N GLY A 179 3.70 0.57 9.55
CA GLY A 179 4.84 0.08 10.34
C GLY A 179 5.39 -1.24 9.82
N GLU A 180 6.17 -1.93 10.63
CA GLU A 180 6.84 -3.18 10.22
C GLU A 180 5.87 -4.37 10.06
N GLN A 181 4.66 -4.26 10.62
CA GLN A 181 3.63 -5.30 10.67
C GLN A 181 2.25 -4.66 10.60
N GLY A 182 1.25 -5.36 10.06
CA GLY A 182 -0.12 -4.88 10.09
C GLY A 182 -1.11 -5.77 9.35
N ARG A 183 -2.40 -5.58 9.64
CA ARG A 183 -3.49 -6.39 9.10
C ARG A 183 -3.64 -6.23 7.59
N HIS A 184 -4.36 -7.17 6.99
CA HIS A 184 -4.82 -7.09 5.61
C HIS A 184 -5.75 -5.88 5.35
N GLU A 185 -6.41 -5.41 6.41
CA GLU A 185 -7.10 -4.13 6.55
C GLU A 185 -6.68 -3.53 7.91
N PRO A 186 -5.73 -2.58 7.99
CA PRO A 186 -5.15 -2.12 9.25
C PRO A 186 -6.19 -1.44 10.16
N GLY A 187 -6.07 -1.56 11.48
CA GLY A 187 -6.88 -0.75 12.41
C GLY A 187 -6.48 0.73 12.35
N TRP A 188 -5.18 1.00 12.51
CA TRP A 188 -4.58 2.32 12.63
C TRP A 188 -3.43 2.51 11.64
N LEU A 189 -3.09 3.77 11.33
CA LEU A 189 -1.93 4.12 10.48
C LEU A 189 -0.90 4.93 11.28
N ASN A 190 0.36 4.87 10.87
CA ASN A 190 1.48 5.66 11.42
C ASN A 190 1.38 7.18 11.16
N PHE A 191 0.27 7.66 10.60
CA PHE A 191 -0.05 9.09 10.46
C PHE A 191 -0.90 9.62 11.62
N PHE A 192 -1.12 8.79 12.63
CA PHE A 192 -1.87 9.10 13.84
C PHE A 192 -1.13 8.59 15.07
N GLU A 193 -0.79 9.47 15.99
CA GLU A 193 -0.17 9.09 17.25
C GLU A 193 -1.28 8.77 18.27
N ARG A 194 -1.32 7.52 18.72
CA ARG A 194 -2.23 7.04 19.77
C ARG A 194 -1.68 7.42 21.14
N THR A 195 -2.43 8.21 21.90
CA THR A 195 -2.04 8.61 23.26
C THR A 195 -2.98 8.08 24.35
N TRP A 196 -4.14 7.50 23.97
CA TRP A 196 -4.98 6.67 24.84
C TRP A 196 -5.71 5.58 24.04
N ASP A 197 -6.51 4.74 24.71
CA ASP A 197 -7.07 3.49 24.18
C ASP A 197 -7.85 3.66 22.86
N TYR A 198 -8.58 4.77 22.72
CA TYR A 198 -9.46 5.07 21.59
C TYR A 198 -9.21 6.43 20.94
N GLY A 199 -8.03 7.05 21.17
CA GLY A 199 -7.76 8.39 20.65
C GLY A 199 -6.30 8.83 20.70
N GLY A 200 -6.11 10.09 20.32
CA GLY A 200 -4.81 10.69 20.05
C GLY A 200 -4.93 11.85 19.06
N GLY A 201 -3.93 12.01 18.19
CA GLY A 201 -3.86 13.13 17.25
C GLY A 201 -3.19 12.79 15.92
N SER A 202 -3.57 13.55 14.89
CA SER A 202 -2.97 13.47 13.56
C SER A 202 -1.52 13.94 13.59
N LEU A 203 -0.63 13.19 12.95
CA LEU A 203 0.79 13.55 12.78
C LEU A 203 1.03 14.46 11.57
N LEU A 204 -0.03 14.93 10.90
CA LEU A 204 0.06 15.90 9.82
C LEU A 204 0.89 17.12 10.26
N GLY A 205 1.97 17.40 9.53
CA GLY A 205 3.02 18.35 9.92
C GLY A 205 4.42 17.72 9.90
N ASP A 206 4.54 16.43 10.18
CA ASP A 206 5.82 15.67 10.19
C ASP A 206 6.39 15.35 8.79
N SER A 207 5.67 15.72 7.72
CA SER A 207 5.95 15.38 6.33
C SER A 207 5.74 13.93 5.89
N ASN A 208 5.30 13.01 6.74
CA ASN A 208 5.07 11.61 6.38
C ASN A 208 3.79 11.45 5.54
N ASN A 209 2.71 12.19 5.82
CA ASN A 209 1.51 12.22 4.98
C ASN A 209 1.85 12.65 3.54
N TYR A 210 2.63 13.72 3.35
CA TYR A 210 3.11 14.14 2.04
C TYR A 210 4.03 13.10 1.38
N LYS A 211 5.00 12.51 2.12
CA LYS A 211 5.89 11.46 1.57
C LYS A 211 5.05 10.30 1.03
N PHE A 212 4.06 9.83 1.79
CA PHE A 212 3.17 8.75 1.38
C PHE A 212 2.29 9.14 0.19
N LEU A 213 1.65 10.31 0.21
CA LEU A 213 0.80 10.77 -0.91
C LEU A 213 1.61 10.99 -2.19
N SER A 214 2.87 11.41 -2.08
CA SER A 214 3.77 11.62 -3.23
C SER A 214 4.27 10.28 -3.78
N GLY A 215 4.79 9.41 -2.91
CA GLY A 215 5.26 8.08 -3.30
C GLY A 215 4.15 7.22 -3.90
N SER A 216 2.99 7.12 -3.22
CA SER A 216 1.85 6.36 -3.75
C SER A 216 1.32 6.90 -5.08
N PHE A 217 1.37 8.22 -5.31
CA PHE A 217 1.05 8.79 -6.62
C PHE A 217 2.00 8.27 -7.71
N LEU A 218 3.30 8.32 -7.48
CA LEU A 218 4.31 7.84 -8.44
C LEU A 218 4.17 6.34 -8.72
N VAL A 219 3.98 5.51 -7.69
CA VAL A 219 3.80 4.05 -7.84
C VAL A 219 2.54 3.72 -8.65
N ILE A 220 1.43 4.43 -8.41
CA ILE A 220 0.18 4.29 -9.17
C ILE A 220 0.34 4.67 -10.65
N GLN A 221 1.28 5.58 -11.00
CA GLN A 221 1.59 5.87 -12.41
C GLN A 221 2.47 4.78 -13.06
N LYS A 222 3.36 4.13 -12.28
CA LYS A 222 4.22 3.04 -12.78
C LYS A 222 3.45 1.75 -13.05
N SER A 223 2.54 1.35 -12.15
CA SER A 223 1.92 0.03 -12.16
C SER A 223 0.50 0.01 -11.56
N ASP A 224 -0.39 -0.75 -12.20
CA ASP A 224 -1.74 -1.00 -11.69
C ASP A 224 -1.79 -2.12 -10.61
N LEU A 225 -0.70 -2.91 -10.43
CA LEU A 225 -0.70 -4.12 -9.59
C LEU A 225 -1.22 -3.91 -8.16
N PHE A 226 -0.82 -2.83 -7.50
CA PHE A 226 -1.22 -2.49 -6.13
C PHE A 226 -2.09 -1.23 -6.03
N LYS A 227 -2.57 -0.72 -7.17
CA LYS A 227 -3.26 0.57 -7.26
C LYS A 227 -4.53 0.63 -6.41
N LYS A 228 -5.29 -0.47 -6.32
CA LYS A 228 -6.49 -0.53 -5.49
C LYS A 228 -6.15 -0.39 -4.00
N ASP A 229 -5.15 -1.11 -3.52
CA ASP A 229 -4.69 -1.03 -2.13
C ASP A 229 -4.13 0.35 -1.81
N LEU A 230 -3.29 0.93 -2.68
CA LEU A 230 -2.75 2.27 -2.51
C LEU A 230 -3.84 3.36 -2.53
N LEU A 231 -4.83 3.30 -3.43
CA LEU A 231 -5.96 4.25 -3.42
C LEU A 231 -6.81 4.12 -2.15
N THR A 232 -7.00 2.90 -1.65
CA THR A 232 -7.71 2.65 -0.38
C THR A 232 -6.94 3.28 0.78
N LEU A 233 -5.63 3.05 0.83
CA LEU A 233 -4.74 3.54 1.88
C LEU A 233 -4.63 5.08 1.86
N ARG A 234 -4.48 5.70 0.68
CA ARG A 234 -4.56 7.17 0.51
C ARG A 234 -5.86 7.76 1.05
N GLY A 235 -7.00 7.11 0.76
CA GLY A 235 -8.30 7.52 1.26
C GLY A 235 -8.41 7.53 2.79
N ARG A 236 -7.64 6.65 3.46
CA ARG A 236 -7.47 6.59 4.92
C ARG A 236 -6.48 7.64 5.43
N VAL A 237 -5.31 7.80 4.82
CA VAL A 237 -4.36 8.88 5.20
C VAL A 237 -5.05 10.24 5.20
N ILE A 238 -5.90 10.52 4.19
CA ILE A 238 -6.66 11.78 4.14
C ILE A 238 -7.76 11.84 5.21
N ARG A 239 -8.30 10.71 5.67
CA ARG A 239 -9.23 10.66 6.82
C ARG A 239 -8.50 10.95 8.13
N ASP A 240 -7.30 10.42 8.32
CA ASP A 240 -6.48 10.67 9.51
C ASP A 240 -5.97 12.13 9.54
N MET A 241 -5.81 12.76 8.36
CA MET A 241 -5.60 14.21 8.23
C MET A 241 -6.83 15.04 8.61
N GLU A 242 -8.05 14.50 8.50
CA GLU A 242 -9.30 15.21 8.81
C GLU A 242 -9.66 15.19 10.31
N HIS A 243 -8.81 14.59 11.16
CA HIS A 243 -9.00 14.55 12.60
C HIS A 243 -8.93 15.98 13.22
N PRO A 244 -9.74 16.31 14.23
CA PRO A 244 -9.73 17.67 14.83
C PRO A 244 -8.45 17.99 15.60
N ILE A 245 -7.78 16.97 16.16
CA ILE A 245 -6.57 17.09 16.98
C ILE A 245 -5.33 16.79 16.11
N TYR A 246 -4.31 17.65 16.18
CA TYR A 246 -3.01 17.52 15.49
C TYR A 246 -1.87 17.65 16.50
N MET A 247 -0.80 16.85 16.37
CA MET A 247 0.36 16.91 17.28
C MET A 247 1.33 18.08 17.02
N PHE A 248 1.14 18.80 15.91
CA PHE A 248 2.02 19.89 15.44
C PHE A 248 1.29 21.25 15.42
N PRO A 249 2.01 22.38 15.43
CA PRO A 249 1.41 23.72 15.39
C PRO A 249 0.63 24.01 14.10
N LYS A 250 -0.39 24.88 14.19
CA LYS A 250 -1.26 25.32 13.07
C LYS A 250 -0.50 25.69 11.81
N SER A 251 0.59 26.44 11.96
CA SER A 251 1.46 26.89 10.87
C SER A 251 2.15 25.73 10.14
N VAL A 252 2.58 24.69 10.87
CA VAL A 252 3.26 23.50 10.33
C VAL A 252 2.25 22.61 9.59
N VAL A 253 1.09 22.36 10.20
CA VAL A 253 -0.03 21.63 9.58
C VAL A 253 -0.44 22.29 8.26
N LEU A 254 -0.69 23.61 8.28
CA LEU A 254 -1.08 24.36 7.08
C LEU A 254 0.05 24.41 6.03
N ALA A 255 1.33 24.45 6.43
CA ALA A 255 2.45 24.40 5.51
C ALA A 255 2.50 23.06 4.74
N GLU A 256 2.28 21.93 5.42
CA GLU A 256 2.21 20.62 4.76
C GLU A 256 0.99 20.51 3.84
N ILE A 257 -0.20 20.92 4.28
CA ILE A 257 -1.42 20.97 3.45
C ILE A 257 -1.18 21.78 2.17
N ASN A 258 -0.60 22.97 2.29
CA ASN A 258 -0.27 23.82 1.14
C ASN A 258 0.75 23.15 0.20
N ARG A 259 1.73 22.40 0.72
CA ARG A 259 2.67 21.60 -0.08
C ARG A 259 1.98 20.48 -0.86
N ILE A 260 1.06 19.74 -0.21
CA ILE A 260 0.28 18.66 -0.86
C ILE A 260 -0.58 19.24 -2.00
N LEU A 261 -1.31 20.33 -1.75
CA LEU A 261 -2.16 20.97 -2.77
C LEU A 261 -1.35 21.55 -3.94
N LYS A 262 -0.17 22.14 -3.68
CA LYS A 262 0.69 22.75 -4.71
C LYS A 262 1.30 21.73 -5.68
N THR A 263 1.59 20.52 -5.21
CA THR A 263 2.33 19.50 -5.99
C THR A 263 1.47 18.68 -6.95
N LYS A 264 0.14 18.78 -6.88
CA LYS A 264 -0.82 18.08 -7.78
C LYS A 264 -0.69 16.54 -7.77
N ILE A 265 -0.16 15.97 -6.69
CA ILE A 265 -0.06 14.53 -6.41
C ILE A 265 -1.38 13.90 -5.92
N VAL A 266 -2.45 14.68 -5.89
CA VAL A 266 -3.78 14.31 -5.41
C VAL A 266 -4.80 14.48 -6.54
N SER A 267 -5.73 13.52 -6.64
CA SER A 267 -6.87 13.58 -7.55
C SER A 267 -7.83 14.71 -7.14
N TYR A 268 -8.73 15.12 -8.05
CA TYR A 268 -9.68 16.21 -7.77
C TYR A 268 -10.53 15.98 -6.49
N PRO A 269 -11.09 14.79 -6.21
CA PRO A 269 -11.83 14.54 -4.96
C PRO A 269 -10.95 14.62 -3.70
N GLU A 270 -9.71 14.10 -3.76
CA GLU A 270 -8.74 14.19 -2.67
C GLU A 270 -8.35 15.65 -2.41
N ALA A 271 -8.03 16.41 -3.46
CA ALA A 271 -7.69 17.83 -3.38
C ALA A 271 -8.84 18.67 -2.81
N HIS A 272 -10.10 18.34 -3.15
CA HIS A 272 -11.27 19.03 -2.61
C HIS A 272 -11.43 18.77 -1.10
N ARG A 273 -11.29 17.52 -0.64
CA ARG A 273 -11.28 17.19 0.80
C ARG A 273 -10.20 17.96 1.55
N ILE A 274 -8.96 17.93 1.05
CA ILE A 274 -7.80 18.61 1.65
C ILE A 274 -7.99 20.14 1.65
N LEU A 275 -8.67 20.71 0.64
CA LEU A 275 -9.01 22.14 0.62
C LEU A 275 -10.08 22.50 1.67
N LEU A 276 -11.11 21.67 1.85
CA LEU A 276 -12.13 21.87 2.90
C LEU A 276 -11.51 21.75 4.30
N LEU A 277 -10.63 20.77 4.50
CA LEU A 277 -9.83 20.59 5.70
C LEU A 277 -8.99 21.85 6.00
N LYS A 278 -8.24 22.34 5.00
CA LYS A 278 -7.46 23.58 5.10
C LYS A 278 -8.32 24.74 5.61
N GLN A 279 -9.46 24.96 4.97
CA GLN A 279 -10.38 26.04 5.34
C GLN A 279 -10.97 25.86 6.75
N SER A 280 -11.18 24.62 7.19
CA SER A 280 -11.62 24.33 8.56
C SER A 280 -10.55 24.75 9.57
N ILE A 281 -9.31 24.30 9.37
CA ILE A 281 -8.17 24.66 10.24
C ILE A 281 -7.91 26.17 10.20
N GLU A 282 -7.98 26.82 9.03
CA GLU A 282 -7.80 28.28 8.92
C GLU A 282 -8.86 29.06 9.72
N ARG A 283 -10.15 28.65 9.61
CA ARG A 283 -11.27 29.26 10.34
C ARG A 283 -11.32 28.93 11.83
N ASP A 284 -10.61 27.91 12.29
CA ASP A 284 -10.54 27.60 13.71
C ASP A 284 -9.93 28.80 14.48
N GLN A 285 -10.75 29.39 15.33
CA GLN A 285 -10.44 30.52 16.20
C GLN A 285 -10.74 30.19 17.67
N GLU A 286 -10.99 28.91 18.01
CA GLU A 286 -11.52 28.56 19.33
C GLU A 286 -10.49 28.77 20.45
N GLU A 287 -10.98 29.21 21.61
CA GLU A 287 -10.29 29.14 22.90
C GLU A 287 -11.04 28.14 23.80
N PRO A 288 -10.36 27.08 24.31
CA PRO A 288 -9.04 26.60 23.89
C PRO A 288 -9.11 26.05 22.46
N ALA A 289 -8.03 26.19 21.69
CA ALA A 289 -7.96 25.64 20.35
C ALA A 289 -8.07 24.11 20.41
N LEU A 290 -8.83 23.50 19.49
CA LEU A 290 -8.90 22.03 19.31
C LEU A 290 -7.56 21.43 18.87
N GLN A 291 -6.58 22.28 18.56
CA GLN A 291 -5.21 21.94 18.22
C GLN A 291 -4.29 21.94 19.45
N PHE A 292 -4.06 20.76 19.99
CA PHE A 292 -3.11 20.49 21.08
C PHE A 292 -1.68 20.42 20.51
N ASN A 293 -0.84 21.43 20.73
CA ASN A 293 0.52 21.48 20.18
C ASN A 293 1.52 20.56 20.93
N CYS A 294 1.35 19.24 20.85
CA CYS A 294 2.10 18.29 21.68
C CYS A 294 3.61 18.19 21.38
N SER A 295 4.10 18.91 20.38
CA SER A 295 5.53 19.17 20.18
C SER A 295 6.14 20.18 21.18
N ASP A 296 5.32 20.93 21.92
CA ASP A 296 5.73 21.89 22.95
C ASP A 296 5.58 21.27 24.37
N PRO A 297 6.69 21.08 25.12
CA PRO A 297 6.66 20.45 26.44
C PRO A 297 6.05 21.33 27.54
N GLU A 298 5.84 22.63 27.31
CA GLU A 298 5.07 23.49 28.23
C GLU A 298 3.56 23.46 27.92
N SER A 299 3.19 23.02 26.71
CA SER A 299 1.79 22.78 26.37
C SER A 299 1.31 21.48 27.02
N ASN A 300 0.36 21.59 27.94
CA ASN A 300 -0.23 20.42 28.58
C ASN A 300 -1.15 19.69 27.60
N CYS A 301 -0.58 18.82 26.76
CA CYS A 301 -1.29 17.69 26.15
C CYS A 301 -1.63 16.63 27.20
N ASN A 302 -2.36 17.06 28.23
CA ASN A 302 -2.94 16.17 29.22
C ASN A 302 -4.19 15.55 28.61
N TRP A 303 -4.03 14.35 28.05
CA TRP A 303 -5.04 13.64 27.27
C TRP A 303 -6.22 13.07 28.06
N GLY A 304 -6.36 13.44 29.33
CA GLY A 304 -7.46 12.99 30.19
C GLY A 304 -7.26 11.56 30.71
N GLY A 305 -6.48 11.46 31.78
CA GLY A 305 -6.52 10.34 32.74
C GLY A 305 -7.10 10.82 34.06
#